data_AF-A0A963TBY3-F1
#
_entry.id   AF-A0A963TBY3-F1
#
_cell.length_a   1.000
_cell.length_b   1.000
_cell.length_c   1.000
_cell.angle_alpha   90.00
_cell.angle_beta   90.00
_cell.angle_gamma   90.00
#
_symmetry.space_group_name_H-M   'P 1'
#
loop_
_entity.id
_entity.type
_entity.pdbx_description
1 polymer ?
#
loop_
_entity_poly.entity_id
_entity_poly.type
_entity_poly.pdbx_seq_one_letter_code
_entity_poly.pdbx_strand_id
1 'polypeptide(L)'
;MARLSQGRNRRTGRPGAFGMTTCLSLAGLVLVTSCAEVMEDRGTVIQENRPVSGVMSAGPQDAAKAPSGATDGVPDSAPAPAVVREGAEEDGTVTFEGTGQFLGPRANRQATVTVRQGQVVINFENAELRDVVRTILGDTLKVSYIYDPRVQGLVSLQTTSALPTEAVLGTLETILRMNGAALLIDQGVYKVVPADEAIRGNTVPELGGPGFEPLPPGYAVKVVPLQYISAVQMDKLLAPFVPPEGVVRVDLDRNLIILAGNSQELRRLMDTVAIFDVDWLAGMSVGIFPLAHVSPETLIGELDAVFGSDADGPLAGLVKLVPVKRLNALLVVSTKPRYLEEVQTWVDRLDKGTAAGQNLYVYYLNNGKATEIAKILADIFSDRKKEDEQAQAPGRLAPGQ
;
A
#
# COMPACT_ATOMS: atom_id res chain seq x y z
N MET A 1 -47.34 18.67 -59.59
CA MET A 1 -46.56 19.91 -59.37
C MET A 1 -45.23 19.45 -58.78
N ALA A 2 -44.07 19.54 -59.45
CA ALA A 2 -43.32 20.75 -59.81
C ALA A 2 -42.89 21.58 -58.58
N ARG A 3 -41.63 22.02 -58.41
CA ARG A 3 -40.40 21.77 -59.19
C ARG A 3 -39.17 22.12 -58.33
N LEU A 4 -38.11 21.34 -58.52
CA LEU A 4 -36.69 21.72 -58.41
C LEU A 4 -36.38 23.18 -58.82
N SER A 5 -35.48 23.85 -58.08
CA SER A 5 -34.60 24.91 -58.63
C SER A 5 -33.30 25.09 -57.83
N GLN A 6 -32.16 24.86 -58.53
CA GLN A 6 -30.92 25.67 -58.62
C GLN A 6 -30.25 26.26 -57.34
N GLY A 7 -28.91 26.29 -57.23
CA GLY A 7 -27.85 25.74 -58.09
C GLY A 7 -26.42 26.26 -57.79
N ARG A 8 -25.40 25.45 -58.13
CA ARG A 8 -24.01 25.76 -58.58
C ARG A 8 -23.48 27.20 -58.37
N ASN A 9 -22.28 27.47 -57.81
CA ASN A 9 -20.91 27.27 -58.38
C ASN A 9 -19.89 28.10 -57.51
N ARG A 10 -18.53 28.02 -57.53
CA ARG A 10 -17.46 27.08 -58.01
C ARG A 10 -16.06 27.60 -57.55
N ARG A 11 -15.19 26.75 -56.96
CA ARG A 11 -13.70 26.94 -56.78
C ARG A 11 -13.28 28.07 -55.79
N THR A 12 -12.11 28.10 -55.15
CA THR A 12 -10.74 27.57 -55.40
C THR A 12 -9.98 27.21 -54.10
N GLY A 13 -8.88 26.44 -54.17
CA GLY A 13 -7.86 26.33 -53.09
C GLY A 13 -7.26 24.93 -52.91
N ARG A 14 -5.91 24.80 -52.86
CA ARG A 14 -5.18 23.52 -52.76
C ARG A 14 -4.69 23.25 -51.31
N PRO A 15 -4.43 21.99 -50.93
CA PRO A 15 -3.82 21.66 -49.64
C PRO A 15 -2.31 21.95 -49.62
N GLY A 16 -1.79 22.33 -48.46
CA GLY A 16 -0.36 22.47 -48.21
C GLY A 16 0.22 21.22 -47.57
N ALA A 17 1.17 20.58 -48.25
CA ALA A 17 1.99 19.49 -47.71
C ALA A 17 3.47 19.81 -47.95
N PHE A 18 4.22 19.92 -46.85
CA PHE A 18 5.68 19.88 -46.77
C PHE A 18 5.96 19.15 -45.44
N GLY A 19 6.81 18.14 -45.33
CA GLY A 19 7.89 17.75 -46.23
C GLY A 19 9.22 18.11 -45.59
N MET A 20 9.66 17.31 -44.61
CA MET A 20 10.97 17.46 -43.98
C MET A 20 11.74 16.14 -44.12
N THR A 21 12.75 16.19 -44.99
CA THR A 21 13.51 15.04 -45.46
C THR A 21 14.68 14.74 -44.54
N THR A 22 14.99 13.46 -44.40
CA THR A 22 16.24 12.88 -43.90
C THR A 22 17.51 13.68 -44.26
N CYS A 23 18.41 13.81 -43.28
CA CYS A 23 19.82 14.09 -43.54
C CYS A 23 20.69 13.05 -42.80
N LEU A 24 21.86 12.72 -43.36
CA LEU A 24 22.59 11.48 -43.12
C LEU A 24 24.10 11.73 -43.06
N SER A 25 24.69 11.72 -41.85
CA SER A 25 26.14 11.61 -41.59
C SER A 25 26.32 11.37 -40.07
N LEU A 26 26.98 10.34 -39.53
CA LEU A 26 28.21 9.58 -39.80
C LEU A 26 29.45 10.11 -39.05
N ALA A 27 30.05 9.21 -38.24
CA ALA A 27 31.38 9.23 -37.62
C ALA A 27 31.66 10.21 -36.45
N GLY A 28 32.20 9.66 -35.34
CA GLY A 28 32.58 10.41 -34.14
C GLY A 28 33.03 9.54 -32.96
N LEU A 29 33.85 8.51 -33.19
CA LEU A 29 34.39 7.62 -32.15
C LEU A 29 35.55 8.30 -31.40
N VAL A 30 35.43 8.48 -30.07
CA VAL A 30 36.58 8.78 -29.19
C VAL A 30 36.47 7.96 -27.90
N LEU A 31 37.36 6.96 -27.77
CA LEU A 31 37.68 6.29 -26.53
C LEU A 31 38.79 7.08 -25.82
N VAL A 32 38.64 7.35 -24.52
CA VAL A 32 39.78 7.68 -23.64
C VAL A 32 39.66 6.88 -22.34
N THR A 33 40.34 5.75 -22.31
CA THR A 33 40.80 5.12 -21.07
C THR A 33 42.09 5.80 -20.61
N SER A 34 42.20 6.20 -19.34
CA SER A 34 43.50 6.35 -18.70
C SER A 34 43.39 6.12 -17.20
N CYS A 35 44.28 5.28 -16.67
CA CYS A 35 44.47 5.08 -15.22
C CYS A 35 45.50 6.09 -14.70
N ALA A 36 45.39 6.45 -13.42
CA ALA A 36 46.49 7.00 -12.64
C ALA A 36 46.27 6.71 -11.15
N GLU A 37 47.06 5.80 -10.60
CA GLU A 37 47.23 5.63 -9.15
C GLU A 37 48.22 6.67 -8.62
N VAL A 38 47.98 7.19 -7.41
CA VAL A 38 49.02 7.74 -6.53
C VAL A 38 48.72 7.30 -5.11
N MET A 39 49.67 6.59 -4.50
CA MET A 39 49.75 6.38 -3.05
C MET A 39 50.68 7.44 -2.43
N GLU A 40 50.38 7.92 -1.23
CA GLU A 40 51.36 8.14 -0.15
C GLU A 40 50.57 8.36 1.17
N ASP A 41 50.52 7.37 2.05
CA ASP A 41 51.35 7.23 3.26
C ASP A 41 51.16 8.30 4.35
N ARG A 42 50.59 7.87 5.49
CA ARG A 42 50.84 8.41 6.84
C ARG A 42 50.61 7.32 7.90
N GLY A 43 51.68 6.77 8.45
CA GLY A 43 51.70 6.30 9.85
C GLY A 43 51.58 7.49 10.83
N THR A 44 51.49 7.31 12.15
CA THR A 44 51.55 6.10 13.00
C THR A 44 51.15 6.49 14.45
N VAL A 45 50.81 5.53 15.33
CA VAL A 45 51.10 5.56 16.81
C VAL A 45 50.29 6.60 17.67
N ILE A 46 49.79 6.36 18.92
CA ILE A 46 49.64 5.20 19.83
C ILE A 46 48.55 5.50 20.91
N GLN A 47 47.78 4.48 21.30
CA GLN A 47 47.29 4.12 22.66
C GLN A 47 47.02 5.19 23.76
N GLU A 48 45.82 5.18 24.38
CA GLU A 48 45.68 4.83 25.81
C GLU A 48 44.27 4.33 26.18
N ASN A 49 44.15 3.64 27.32
CA ASN A 49 43.01 2.82 27.73
C ASN A 49 42.63 3.13 29.18
N ARG A 50 41.34 3.29 29.52
CA ARG A 50 40.86 3.28 30.93
C ARG A 50 39.33 3.11 31.05
N PRO A 51 38.85 2.03 31.69
CA PRO A 51 37.50 1.98 32.26
C PRO A 51 37.50 2.49 33.71
N VAL A 52 36.33 2.92 34.21
CA VAL A 52 36.13 3.19 35.64
C VAL A 52 34.93 2.38 36.13
N SER A 53 35.12 1.66 37.25
CA SER A 53 34.07 0.96 37.99
C SER A 53 34.17 1.33 39.47
N GLY A 54 33.04 1.30 40.16
CA GLY A 54 32.90 1.62 41.58
C GLY A 54 31.93 2.78 41.83
N VAL A 55 31.19 2.84 42.94
CA VAL A 55 31.23 2.01 44.16
C VAL A 55 29.81 1.87 44.75
N MET A 56 29.55 0.78 45.46
CA MET A 56 28.31 0.52 46.21
C MET A 56 28.17 1.47 47.42
N SER A 57 26.93 1.80 47.80
CA SER A 57 26.60 2.17 49.18
C SER A 57 25.23 1.61 49.54
N ALA A 58 25.08 1.12 50.77
CA ALA A 58 23.92 0.35 51.19
C ALA A 58 23.37 0.78 52.57
N GLY A 59 22.05 0.72 52.69
CA GLY A 59 21.31 0.60 53.95
C GLY A 59 20.71 1.90 54.51
N PRO A 60 19.76 1.79 55.48
CA PRO A 60 19.02 0.61 55.90
C PRO A 60 17.49 0.75 55.78
N GLN A 61 16.78 -0.31 56.18
CA GLN A 61 15.32 -0.47 56.14
C GLN A 61 14.60 0.33 57.23
N ASP A 62 13.32 0.67 57.01
CA ASP A 62 12.30 0.33 58.02
C ASP A 62 10.90 0.15 57.40
N ALA A 63 10.02 -0.57 58.09
CA ALA A 63 8.78 -1.13 57.55
C ALA A 63 7.50 -0.36 57.96
N ALA A 64 6.41 -0.51 57.20
CA ALA A 64 5.17 -1.14 57.70
C ALA A 64 3.95 -1.09 56.74
N LYS A 65 3.20 -2.21 56.75
CA LYS A 65 1.71 -2.32 56.70
C LYS A 65 0.97 -2.26 55.34
N ALA A 66 0.52 -3.45 54.91
CA ALA A 66 -0.62 -3.63 53.99
C ALA A 66 -1.97 -3.44 54.72
N PRO A 67 -3.12 -3.38 54.01
CA PRO A 67 -3.84 -4.64 53.75
C PRO A 67 -4.49 -4.80 52.36
N SER A 68 -5.02 -6.01 52.15
CA SER A 68 -5.60 -6.63 50.95
C SER A 68 -6.91 -6.01 50.39
N GLY A 69 -7.18 -6.32 49.11
CA GLY A 69 -8.45 -6.12 48.37
C GLY A 69 -8.18 -5.98 46.86
N ALA A 70 -8.01 -7.04 46.05
CA ALA A 70 -8.99 -8.01 45.54
C ALA A 70 -9.83 -7.52 44.33
N THR A 71 -9.92 -8.40 43.31
CA THR A 71 -10.72 -8.38 42.06
C THR A 71 -10.37 -7.37 40.94
N ASP A 72 -9.50 -7.83 40.02
CA ASP A 72 -9.80 -8.20 38.62
C ASP A 72 -10.73 -7.32 37.75
N GLY A 73 -10.29 -7.03 36.50
CA GLY A 73 -11.24 -6.58 35.47
C GLY A 73 -10.71 -5.78 34.26
N VAL A 74 -9.52 -6.05 33.71
CA VAL A 74 -9.09 -5.48 32.42
C VAL A 74 -8.92 -6.60 31.39
N PRO A 75 -9.72 -6.64 30.30
CA PRO A 75 -9.41 -7.48 29.15
C PRO A 75 -8.34 -6.79 28.31
N ASP A 76 -7.07 -7.13 28.58
CA ASP A 76 -5.96 -6.79 27.70
C ASP A 76 -6.03 -7.66 26.44
N SER A 77 -6.77 -7.19 25.43
CA SER A 77 -6.84 -7.81 24.11
C SER A 77 -5.59 -7.45 23.29
N ALA A 78 -4.43 -7.90 23.76
CA ALA A 78 -3.24 -7.97 22.93
C ALA A 78 -3.54 -8.84 21.69
N PRO A 79 -3.12 -8.44 20.48
CA PRO A 79 -3.26 -9.29 19.31
C PRO A 79 -2.46 -10.57 19.54
N ALA A 80 -3.13 -11.72 19.44
CA ALA A 80 -2.47 -13.01 19.64
C ALA A 80 -1.30 -13.17 18.65
N PRO A 81 -0.14 -13.69 19.09
CA PRO A 81 0.93 -14.03 18.17
C PRO A 81 0.42 -15.06 17.15
N ALA A 82 0.96 -15.02 15.93
CA ALA A 82 0.61 -15.96 14.87
C ALA A 82 0.68 -17.40 15.41
N VAL A 83 -0.45 -18.10 15.37
CA VAL A 83 -0.54 -19.46 15.91
C VAL A 83 0.17 -20.39 14.94
N VAL A 84 1.44 -20.68 15.24
CA VAL A 84 2.17 -21.76 14.59
C VAL A 84 1.46 -23.06 14.94
N ARG A 85 0.55 -23.50 14.06
CA ARG A 85 0.06 -24.87 14.06
C ARG A 85 1.18 -25.75 13.55
N GLU A 86 2.03 -26.20 14.47
CA GLU A 86 3.02 -27.24 14.18
C GLU A 86 2.30 -28.60 14.07
N GLY A 87 1.55 -28.75 12.97
CA GLY A 87 0.96 -29.99 12.52
C GLY A 87 2.07 -30.89 12.01
N ALA A 88 2.43 -31.90 12.81
CA ALA A 88 3.46 -32.85 12.45
C ALA A 88 2.98 -33.79 11.33
N GLU A 89 3.44 -33.55 10.10
CA GLU A 89 3.52 -34.55 9.03
C GLU A 89 4.90 -34.44 8.33
N GLU A 90 5.46 -35.57 7.90
CA GLU A 90 6.91 -35.76 7.68
C GLU A 90 7.50 -35.15 6.39
N ASP A 91 6.78 -34.25 5.72
CA ASP A 91 7.01 -33.89 4.31
C ASP A 91 7.73 -32.54 4.07
N GLY A 92 8.32 -31.94 5.11
CA GLY A 92 9.12 -30.70 5.00
C GLY A 92 8.38 -29.44 4.55
N THR A 93 7.05 -29.52 4.36
CA THR A 93 6.17 -28.38 4.08
C THR A 93 6.12 -27.45 5.29
N VAL A 94 6.30 -26.14 5.06
CA VAL A 94 6.24 -25.13 6.13
C VAL A 94 5.23 -24.05 5.74
N THR A 95 4.17 -23.92 6.53
CA THR A 95 3.10 -22.93 6.32
C THR A 95 3.00 -21.96 7.49
N PHE A 96 2.73 -20.69 7.16
CA PHE A 96 2.52 -19.58 8.07
C PHE A 96 1.16 -18.95 7.74
N GLU A 97 0.16 -19.13 8.61
CA GLU A 97 -1.14 -18.47 8.50
C GLU A 97 -1.01 -16.99 8.87
N GLY A 98 -1.37 -16.11 7.94
CA GLY A 98 -1.48 -14.67 8.19
C GLY A 98 -2.82 -14.30 8.83
N THR A 99 -2.87 -13.12 9.46
CA THR A 99 -4.09 -12.61 10.11
C THR A 99 -5.25 -12.33 9.14
N GLY A 100 -4.98 -12.21 7.84
CA GLY A 100 -5.97 -11.86 6.82
C GLY A 100 -6.51 -10.42 6.93
N GLN A 101 -5.95 -9.59 7.80
CA GLN A 101 -6.37 -8.21 8.03
C GLN A 101 -5.43 -7.24 7.30
N PHE A 102 -5.95 -6.57 6.26
CA PHE A 102 -5.23 -5.56 5.47
C PHE A 102 -5.80 -4.14 5.65
N LEU A 103 -6.60 -3.95 6.70
CA LEU A 103 -7.19 -2.66 7.07
C LEU A 103 -7.12 -2.52 8.59
N GLY A 104 -6.71 -1.34 9.05
CA GLY A 104 -6.61 -1.03 10.48
C GLY A 104 -7.97 -1.13 11.18
N PRO A 105 -7.98 -1.36 12.51
CA PRO A 105 -9.22 -1.39 13.28
C PRO A 105 -9.94 -0.06 13.09
N ARG A 106 -11.14 -0.10 12.49
CA ARG A 106 -11.97 1.09 12.34
C ARG A 106 -12.18 1.69 13.72
N ALA A 107 -11.72 2.93 13.89
CA ALA A 107 -12.06 3.75 15.03
C ALA A 107 -13.55 4.02 15.01
N ASN A 108 -14.36 3.11 15.57
CA ASN A 108 -15.79 3.30 15.78
C ASN A 108 -16.00 4.27 16.95
N ARG A 109 -15.44 5.47 16.81
CA ARG A 109 -15.88 6.67 17.51
C ARG A 109 -17.25 6.99 16.94
N GLN A 110 -18.26 6.25 17.41
CA GLN A 110 -19.56 6.86 17.65
C GLN A 110 -19.24 8.16 18.39
N ALA A 111 -19.55 9.30 17.77
CA ALA A 111 -19.44 10.57 18.43
C ALA A 111 -20.43 10.51 19.59
N THR A 112 -19.92 10.14 20.77
CA THR A 112 -20.68 10.22 22.01
C THR A 112 -20.84 11.69 22.24
N VAL A 113 -21.94 12.25 21.71
CA VAL A 113 -22.34 13.64 21.89
C VAL A 113 -22.69 13.78 23.36
N THR A 114 -21.64 13.91 24.17
CA THR A 114 -21.72 14.26 25.56
C THR A 114 -22.17 15.71 25.54
N VAL A 115 -23.48 15.92 25.64
CA VAL A 115 -24.08 17.27 25.64
C VAL A 115 -23.65 17.97 26.93
N ARG A 116 -22.41 18.48 26.95
CA ARG A 116 -21.95 19.44 27.93
C ARG A 116 -22.77 20.71 27.73
N GLN A 117 -23.23 21.28 28.84
CA GLN A 117 -24.22 22.36 28.81
C GLN A 117 -23.63 23.60 28.13
N GLY A 118 -24.18 23.93 26.96
CA GLY A 118 -23.59 24.90 26.04
C GLY A 118 -24.23 24.79 24.66
N GLN A 119 -25.57 24.88 24.60
CA GLN A 119 -26.33 24.84 23.36
C GLN A 119 -26.37 26.24 22.74
N VAL A 120 -25.71 26.42 21.59
CA VAL A 120 -25.67 27.68 20.85
C VAL A 120 -26.46 27.50 19.55
N VAL A 121 -27.46 28.36 19.33
CA VAL A 121 -28.16 28.47 18.04
C VAL A 121 -27.50 29.59 17.26
N ILE A 122 -27.06 29.30 16.03
CA ILE A 122 -26.33 30.22 15.18
C ILE A 122 -27.10 30.41 13.88
N ASN A 123 -27.53 31.64 13.63
CA ASN A 123 -28.21 32.02 12.40
C ASN A 123 -27.54 33.29 11.84
N PHE A 124 -26.95 33.17 10.65
CA PHE A 124 -26.38 34.26 9.88
C PHE A 124 -26.99 34.20 8.48
N GLU A 125 -27.54 35.32 8.01
CA GLU A 125 -28.08 35.45 6.66
C GLU A 125 -27.35 36.59 5.94
N ASN A 126 -26.56 36.23 4.92
CA ASN A 126 -25.73 37.17 4.15
C ASN A 126 -24.85 38.09 5.03
N ALA A 127 -24.34 37.57 6.14
CA ALA A 127 -23.50 38.31 7.07
C ALA A 127 -22.06 38.42 6.56
N GLU A 128 -21.37 39.53 6.87
CA GLU A 128 -19.94 39.64 6.63
C GLU A 128 -19.15 38.66 7.50
N LEU A 129 -18.15 38.01 6.91
CA LEU A 129 -17.30 37.04 7.60
C LEU A 129 -16.63 37.61 8.86
N ARG A 130 -16.29 38.89 8.86
CA ARG A 130 -15.75 39.61 10.03
C ARG A 130 -16.71 39.61 11.21
N ASP A 131 -17.99 39.86 10.96
CA ASP A 131 -19.01 39.90 12.01
C ASP A 131 -19.32 38.50 12.54
N VAL A 132 -19.35 37.49 11.65
CA VAL A 132 -19.46 36.07 12.03
C VAL A 132 -18.31 35.65 12.96
N VAL A 133 -17.07 36.01 12.60
CA VAL A 133 -15.89 35.75 13.45
C VAL A 133 -16.00 36.46 14.81
N ARG A 134 -16.42 37.73 14.82
CA ARG A 134 -16.60 38.50 16.07
C ARG A 134 -17.62 37.85 17.00
N THR A 135 -18.79 37.46 16.48
CA THR A 135 -19.85 36.86 17.30
C THR A 135 -19.48 35.47 17.81
N ILE A 136 -18.75 34.67 17.02
CA ILE A 136 -18.32 33.34 17.44
C ILE A 136 -17.13 33.40 18.43
N LEU A 137 -16.03 34.09 18.07
CA LEU A 137 -14.84 34.13 18.92
C LEU A 137 -14.99 35.08 20.11
N GLY A 138 -15.57 36.28 19.89
CA GLY A 138 -15.75 37.31 20.90
C GLY A 138 -16.94 37.06 21.81
N ASP A 139 -18.16 37.01 21.26
CA ASP A 139 -19.38 36.97 22.10
C ASP A 139 -19.67 35.58 22.66
N THR A 140 -19.50 34.54 21.83
CA THR A 140 -19.84 33.15 22.20
C THR A 140 -18.71 32.46 22.97
N LEU A 141 -17.49 32.44 22.42
CA LEU A 141 -16.34 31.74 23.02
C LEU A 141 -15.52 32.62 23.99
N LYS A 142 -15.64 33.95 23.91
CA LYS A 142 -14.92 34.93 24.75
C LYS A 142 -13.41 34.79 24.73
N VAL A 143 -12.86 34.48 23.55
CA VAL A 143 -11.41 34.34 23.32
C VAL A 143 -10.83 35.57 22.61
N SER A 144 -9.57 35.89 22.90
CA SER A 144 -8.83 36.93 22.20
C SER A 144 -8.49 36.48 20.78
N TYR A 145 -8.82 37.32 19.79
CA TYR A 145 -8.56 37.04 18.39
C TYR A 145 -8.00 38.23 17.62
N ILE A 146 -7.30 37.93 16.53
CA ILE A 146 -6.75 38.88 15.54
C ILE A 146 -7.35 38.50 14.19
N TYR A 147 -7.79 39.49 13.41
CA TYR A 147 -8.42 39.30 12.11
C TYR A 147 -7.63 40.05 11.03
N ASP A 148 -7.16 39.36 9.99
CA ASP A 148 -6.50 39.98 8.85
C ASP A 148 -7.53 40.67 7.92
N PRO A 149 -7.37 41.97 7.60
CA PRO A 149 -8.34 42.70 6.77
C PRO A 149 -8.42 42.23 5.31
N ARG A 150 -7.49 41.39 4.84
CA ARG A 150 -7.54 40.76 3.50
C ARG A 150 -8.57 39.64 3.44
N VAL A 151 -8.92 39.03 4.56
CA VAL A 151 -9.99 38.03 4.64
C VAL A 151 -11.34 38.73 4.47
N GLN A 152 -12.06 38.39 3.41
CA GLN A 152 -13.36 38.96 3.04
C GLN A 152 -14.27 37.84 2.52
N GLY A 153 -15.58 37.96 2.77
CA GLY A 153 -16.54 36.95 2.37
C GLY A 153 -17.93 37.24 2.94
N LEU A 154 -18.95 36.69 2.29
CA LEU A 154 -20.34 36.71 2.74
C LEU A 154 -20.74 35.29 3.13
N VAL A 155 -21.39 35.14 4.28
CA VAL A 155 -21.73 33.84 4.84
C VAL A 155 -23.23 33.78 5.11
N SER A 156 -23.83 32.65 4.73
CA SER A 156 -25.15 32.25 5.20
C SER A 156 -25.03 30.91 5.91
N LEU A 157 -25.44 30.85 7.17
CA LEU A 157 -25.44 29.65 8.02
C LEU A 157 -26.74 29.62 8.82
N GLN A 158 -27.52 28.54 8.67
CA GLN A 158 -28.68 28.28 9.50
C GLN A 158 -28.51 26.96 10.24
N THR A 159 -28.43 26.99 11.57
CA THR A 159 -28.46 25.77 12.40
C THR A 159 -29.90 25.44 12.82
N THR A 160 -30.42 24.30 12.37
CA THR A 160 -31.77 23.80 12.71
C THR A 160 -31.85 23.13 14.09
N SER A 161 -30.71 22.78 14.68
CA SER A 161 -30.55 22.24 16.02
C SER A 161 -29.42 22.98 16.72
N ALA A 162 -29.52 23.19 18.03
CA ALA A 162 -28.49 23.88 18.77
C ALA A 162 -27.18 23.08 18.77
N LEU A 163 -26.08 23.75 18.43
CA LEU A 163 -24.75 23.14 18.42
C LEU A 163 -24.14 23.15 19.83
N PRO A 164 -23.44 22.09 20.25
CA PRO A 164 -22.61 22.14 21.45
C PRO A 164 -21.44 23.11 21.20
N THR A 165 -21.00 23.84 22.22
CA THR A 165 -19.92 24.85 22.14
C THR A 165 -18.65 24.31 21.48
N GLU A 166 -18.31 23.05 21.69
CA GLU A 166 -17.16 22.37 21.09
C GLU A 166 -17.31 22.08 19.58
N ALA A 167 -18.52 22.02 19.03
CA ALA A 167 -18.76 21.93 17.58
C ALA A 167 -18.75 23.30 16.87
N VAL A 168 -19.06 24.39 17.59
CA VAL A 168 -19.11 25.76 17.04
C VAL A 168 -17.79 26.14 16.37
N LEU A 169 -16.65 25.77 16.96
CA LEU A 169 -15.33 26.09 16.44
C LEU A 169 -15.03 25.36 15.11
N GLY A 170 -15.40 24.08 14.99
CA GLY A 170 -15.30 23.32 13.73
C GLY A 170 -16.25 23.82 12.63
N THR A 171 -17.39 24.41 13.01
CA THR A 171 -18.28 25.12 12.09
C THR A 171 -17.64 26.42 11.59
N LEU A 172 -16.99 27.20 12.47
CA LEU A 172 -16.24 28.40 12.09
C LEU A 172 -15.07 28.06 11.14
N GLU A 173 -14.28 27.02 11.45
CA GLU A 173 -13.19 26.54 10.57
C GLU A 173 -13.71 26.17 9.17
N THR A 174 -14.88 25.52 9.10
CA THR A 174 -15.56 25.17 7.84
C THR A 174 -15.97 26.40 7.04
N ILE A 175 -16.52 27.43 7.70
CA ILE A 175 -16.94 28.69 7.08
C ILE A 175 -15.73 29.49 6.57
N LEU A 176 -14.67 29.58 7.37
CA LEU A 176 -13.43 30.27 6.99
C LEU A 176 -12.83 29.62 5.74
N ARG A 177 -12.71 28.29 5.72
CA ARG A 177 -12.22 27.54 4.54
C ARG A 177 -13.04 27.82 3.28
N MET A 178 -14.38 27.88 3.38
CA MET A 178 -15.23 28.18 2.22
C MET A 178 -14.99 29.59 1.63
N ASN A 179 -14.33 30.48 2.37
CA ASN A 179 -13.98 31.83 1.95
C ASN A 179 -12.45 32.02 1.80
N GLY A 180 -11.67 30.94 1.65
CA GLY A 180 -10.21 31.02 1.46
C GLY A 180 -9.44 31.51 2.69
N ALA A 181 -9.98 31.31 3.89
CA ALA A 181 -9.38 31.72 5.15
C ALA A 181 -9.11 30.54 6.10
N ALA A 182 -8.14 30.72 6.99
CA ALA A 182 -7.77 29.76 8.01
C ALA A 182 -7.78 30.40 9.39
N LEU A 183 -8.14 29.61 10.40
CA LEU A 183 -8.01 29.96 11.82
C LEU A 183 -6.75 29.29 12.36
N LEU A 184 -5.79 30.06 12.86
CA LEU A 184 -4.60 29.54 13.54
C LEU A 184 -4.70 29.83 15.03
N ILE A 185 -4.01 29.03 15.85
CA ILE A 185 -3.84 29.29 17.26
C ILE A 185 -2.34 29.43 17.53
N ASP A 186 -1.94 30.60 18.00
CA ASP A 186 -0.55 30.91 18.33
C ASP A 186 -0.48 31.54 19.72
N GLN A 187 0.26 30.89 20.64
CA GLN A 187 0.35 31.25 22.06
C GLN A 187 -1.01 31.51 22.74
N GLY A 188 -2.06 30.78 22.34
CA GLY A 188 -3.42 30.94 22.87
C GLY A 188 -4.22 32.12 22.28
N VAL A 189 -3.68 32.86 21.31
CA VAL A 189 -4.39 33.88 20.54
C VAL A 189 -4.86 33.28 19.22
N TYR A 190 -6.14 33.49 18.90
CA TYR A 190 -6.73 33.03 17.64
C TYR A 190 -6.41 34.03 16.53
N LYS A 191 -5.83 33.58 15.42
CA LYS A 191 -5.48 34.42 14.27
C LYS A 191 -6.26 33.97 13.04
N VAL A 192 -7.08 34.85 12.46
CA VAL A 192 -7.75 34.60 11.18
C VAL A 192 -6.95 35.23 10.06
N VAL A 193 -6.42 34.41 9.16
CA VAL A 193 -5.52 34.80 8.05
C VAL A 193 -5.97 34.14 6.74
N PRO A 194 -5.52 34.63 5.56
CA PRO A 194 -5.70 33.93 4.29
C PRO A 194 -5.11 32.51 4.32
N ALA A 195 -5.77 31.54 3.69
CA ALA A 195 -5.38 30.13 3.78
C ALA A 195 -3.95 29.85 3.27
N ASP A 196 -3.47 30.62 2.29
CA ASP A 196 -2.12 30.52 1.73
C ASP A 196 -1.01 31.03 2.67
N GLU A 197 -1.37 31.80 3.70
CA GLU A 197 -0.47 32.26 4.76
C GLU A 197 -0.55 31.41 6.04
N ALA A 198 -1.48 30.46 6.11
CA ALA A 198 -1.63 29.58 7.26
C ALA A 198 -0.36 28.75 7.53
N ILE A 199 0.33 28.32 6.47
CA ILE A 199 1.54 27.49 6.59
C ILE A 199 2.83 28.33 6.68
N ARG A 200 2.86 29.50 6.05
CA ARG A 200 4.10 30.26 5.82
C ARG A 200 4.55 31.04 7.05
N GLY A 201 5.29 30.36 7.93
CA GLY A 201 5.92 30.94 9.12
C GLY A 201 5.01 31.08 10.34
N ASN A 202 3.72 30.73 10.22
CA ASN A 202 2.72 30.89 11.27
C ASN A 202 2.31 29.58 11.97
N THR A 203 2.65 28.41 11.41
CA THR A 203 2.42 27.09 12.02
C THR A 203 3.73 26.35 12.27
N VAL A 204 3.89 25.82 13.48
CA VAL A 204 4.97 24.87 13.81
C VAL A 204 4.51 23.46 13.43
N PRO A 205 5.30 22.67 12.68
CA PRO A 205 5.00 21.26 12.44
C PRO A 205 5.09 20.48 13.75
N GLU A 206 3.97 19.89 14.16
CA GLU A 206 3.91 19.00 15.32
C GLU A 206 4.02 17.54 14.89
N LEU A 207 4.56 16.67 15.74
CA LEU A 207 4.54 15.23 15.46
C LEU A 207 3.08 14.73 15.51
N GLY A 208 2.67 14.02 14.48
CA GLY A 208 1.44 13.24 14.47
C GLY A 208 1.76 11.82 14.92
N GLY A 209 1.54 11.52 16.19
CA GLY A 209 1.71 10.17 16.71
C GLY A 209 0.62 9.20 16.20
N PRO A 210 0.91 7.89 16.13
CA PRO A 210 -0.11 6.86 15.92
C PRO A 210 -1.00 6.77 17.17
N GLY A 211 -2.06 7.58 17.21
CA GLY A 211 -2.99 7.65 18.33
C GLY A 211 -4.10 8.67 18.11
N PHE A 212 -5.25 8.44 18.75
CA PHE A 212 -6.44 9.30 18.65
C PHE A 212 -6.34 10.55 19.53
N GLU A 213 -5.16 11.18 19.57
CA GLU A 213 -4.92 12.35 20.40
C GLU A 213 -5.82 13.52 19.95
N PRO A 214 -6.34 14.34 20.88
CA PRO A 214 -7.18 15.48 20.52
C PRO A 214 -6.40 16.45 19.65
N LEU A 215 -6.73 16.49 18.36
CA LEU A 215 -6.18 17.46 17.42
C LEU A 215 -6.41 18.89 17.96
N PRO A 216 -5.36 19.75 17.96
CA PRO A 216 -5.56 21.14 18.34
C PRO A 216 -6.60 21.78 17.39
N PRO A 217 -7.47 22.66 17.91
CA PRO A 217 -8.37 23.42 17.05
C PRO A 217 -7.60 24.38 16.15
N GLY A 218 -8.23 24.77 15.04
CA GLY A 218 -7.61 25.58 13.98
C GLY A 218 -6.88 24.75 12.92
N TYR A 219 -6.05 25.46 12.15
CA TYR A 219 -5.23 24.97 11.05
C TYR A 219 -3.87 24.58 11.60
N ALA A 220 -3.48 23.32 11.40
CA ALA A 220 -2.27 22.74 11.95
C ALA A 220 -1.51 21.94 10.89
N VAL A 221 -0.21 21.75 11.14
CA VAL A 221 0.67 20.92 10.33
C VAL A 221 1.13 19.75 11.19
N LYS A 222 0.82 18.52 10.78
CA LYS A 222 1.28 17.28 11.45
C LYS A 222 2.26 16.52 10.57
N VAL A 223 3.36 16.07 11.18
CA VAL A 223 4.32 15.15 10.57
C VAL A 223 4.01 13.75 11.05
N VAL A 224 3.45 12.90 10.19
CA VAL A 224 3.07 11.52 10.52
C VAL A 224 4.14 10.56 10.00
N PRO A 225 4.84 9.81 10.86
CA PRO A 225 5.70 8.71 10.43
C PRO A 225 4.85 7.50 10.02
N LEU A 226 5.16 6.91 8.88
CA LEU A 226 4.48 5.70 8.37
C LEU A 226 5.33 4.47 8.67
N GLN A 227 4.70 3.40 9.19
CA GLN A 227 5.39 2.21 9.68
C GLN A 227 5.49 1.09 8.64
N TYR A 228 4.43 0.86 7.88
CA TYR A 228 4.27 -0.32 7.01
C TYR A 228 4.10 0.06 5.53
N ILE A 229 3.42 1.17 5.25
CA ILE A 229 3.23 1.70 3.89
C ILE A 229 4.26 2.78 3.55
N SER A 230 4.68 2.83 2.29
CA SER A 230 5.56 3.91 1.82
C SER A 230 4.77 5.20 1.57
N ALA A 231 5.39 6.33 1.93
CA ALA A 231 4.77 7.66 1.85
C ALA A 231 4.30 8.04 0.43
N VAL A 232 4.97 7.55 -0.63
CA VAL A 232 4.54 7.73 -2.04
C VAL A 232 3.21 7.03 -2.35
N GLN A 233 2.97 5.86 -1.76
CA GLN A 233 1.72 5.13 -2.00
C GLN A 233 0.61 5.69 -1.11
N MET A 234 0.93 6.08 0.13
CA MET A 234 -0.02 6.80 0.99
C MET A 234 -0.49 8.13 0.37
N ASP A 235 0.41 8.93 -0.21
CA ASP A 235 0.06 10.18 -0.92
C ASP A 235 -0.99 9.94 -2.02
N LYS A 236 -0.82 8.90 -2.84
CA LYS A 236 -1.81 8.51 -3.87
C LYS A 236 -3.15 8.05 -3.28
N LEU A 237 -3.15 7.38 -2.13
CA LEU A 237 -4.37 6.96 -1.43
C LEU A 237 -5.09 8.14 -0.78
N LEU A 238 -4.35 9.15 -0.32
CA LEU A 238 -4.90 10.37 0.29
C LEU A 238 -5.35 11.41 -0.74
N ALA A 239 -4.78 11.43 -1.94
CA ALA A 239 -5.11 12.39 -3.01
C ALA A 239 -6.61 12.68 -3.23
N PRO A 240 -7.56 11.71 -3.25
CA PRO A 240 -8.99 12.00 -3.38
C PRO A 240 -9.66 12.59 -2.11
N PHE A 241 -9.01 12.52 -0.95
CA PHE A 241 -9.51 13.02 0.33
C PHE A 241 -8.87 14.36 0.77
N VAL A 242 -7.76 14.74 0.14
CA VAL A 242 -7.05 16.00 0.38
C VAL A 242 -7.81 17.15 -0.33
N PRO A 243 -8.18 18.23 0.39
CA PRO A 243 -8.81 19.39 -0.26
C PRO A 243 -7.78 20.13 -1.15
N PRO A 244 -8.21 20.93 -2.15
CA PRO A 244 -7.29 21.60 -3.09
C PRO A 244 -6.25 22.52 -2.43
N GLU A 245 -6.53 23.02 -1.23
CA GLU A 245 -5.67 23.89 -0.43
C GLU A 245 -5.01 23.16 0.76
N GLY A 246 -5.28 21.86 0.91
CA GLY A 246 -4.61 20.99 1.87
C GLY A 246 -3.24 20.60 1.33
N VAL A 247 -2.17 20.98 2.03
CA VAL A 247 -0.81 20.66 1.59
C VAL A 247 -0.39 19.32 2.16
N VAL A 248 -0.19 18.34 1.28
CA VAL A 248 0.53 17.10 1.58
C VAL A 248 1.95 17.19 1.03
N ARG A 249 2.93 16.82 1.86
CA ARG A 249 4.33 16.63 1.44
C ARG A 249 4.85 15.29 1.93
N VAL A 250 5.74 14.70 1.17
CA VAL A 250 6.35 13.40 1.46
C VAL A 250 7.85 13.59 1.67
N ASP A 251 8.38 13.01 2.75
CA ASP A 251 9.80 12.77 2.98
C ASP A 251 10.07 11.28 2.73
N LEU A 252 10.84 10.99 1.68
CA LEU A 252 11.14 9.61 1.25
C LEU A 252 12.21 8.97 2.13
N ASP A 253 13.23 9.74 2.52
CA ASP A 253 14.39 9.25 3.25
C ASP A 253 14.03 8.81 4.67
N ARG A 254 12.97 9.40 5.23
CA ARG A 254 12.46 9.11 6.59
C ARG A 254 11.08 8.44 6.61
N ASN A 255 10.50 8.16 5.45
CA ASN A 255 9.13 7.65 5.27
C ASN A 255 8.06 8.44 6.07
N LEU A 256 8.11 9.77 5.97
CA LEU A 256 7.16 10.66 6.66
C LEU A 256 6.19 11.30 5.67
N ILE A 257 4.98 11.54 6.13
CA ILE A 257 3.99 12.35 5.42
C ILE A 257 3.62 13.57 6.27
N ILE A 258 3.76 14.76 5.70
CA ILE A 258 3.42 16.04 6.31
C ILE A 258 2.03 16.42 5.81
N LEU A 259 1.08 16.55 6.73
CA LEU A 259 -0.32 16.85 6.47
C LEU A 259 -0.64 18.24 7.02
N ALA A 260 -1.20 19.13 6.20
CA ALA A 260 -1.66 20.46 6.61
C ALA A 260 -3.16 20.64 6.33
N GLY A 261 -3.91 21.13 7.30
CA GLY A 261 -5.35 21.36 7.19
C GLY A 261 -6.00 21.79 8.50
N ASN A 262 -7.32 21.97 8.49
CA ASN A 262 -8.08 22.23 9.73
C ASN A 262 -8.30 20.96 10.56
N SER A 263 -8.80 21.13 11.80
CA SER A 263 -9.00 20.06 12.77
C SER A 263 -9.85 18.88 12.25
N GLN A 264 -10.78 19.13 11.32
CA GLN A 264 -11.69 18.13 10.75
C GLN A 264 -11.06 17.39 9.56
N GLU A 265 -10.36 18.10 8.68
CA GLU A 265 -9.60 17.49 7.57
C GLU A 265 -8.47 16.63 8.08
N LEU A 266 -7.66 17.19 8.99
CA LEU A 266 -6.50 16.51 9.54
C LEU A 266 -6.91 15.24 10.29
N ARG A 267 -8.07 15.26 10.97
CA ARG A 267 -8.70 14.05 11.54
C ARG A 267 -9.01 13.00 10.48
N ARG A 268 -9.69 13.38 9.39
CA ARG A 268 -10.06 12.45 8.31
C ARG A 268 -8.83 11.86 7.62
N LEU A 269 -7.79 12.68 7.41
CA LEU A 269 -6.53 12.22 6.82
C LEU A 269 -5.80 11.25 7.78
N MET A 270 -5.70 11.57 9.07
CA MET A 270 -5.08 10.67 10.06
C MET A 270 -5.90 9.38 10.27
N ASP A 271 -7.23 9.45 10.35
CA ASP A 271 -8.09 8.26 10.41
C ASP A 271 -7.94 7.40 9.13
N THR A 272 -7.74 8.03 7.96
CA THR A 272 -7.44 7.32 6.70
C THR A 272 -6.06 6.66 6.72
N VAL A 273 -5.03 7.37 7.19
CA VAL A 273 -3.68 6.81 7.36
C VAL A 273 -3.73 5.59 8.27
N ALA A 274 -4.41 5.67 9.42
CA ALA A 274 -4.53 4.56 10.37
C ALA A 274 -5.30 3.34 9.82
N ILE A 275 -6.10 3.49 8.76
CA ILE A 275 -6.77 2.38 8.08
C ILE A 275 -5.83 1.67 7.10
N PHE A 276 -4.91 2.39 6.46
CA PHE A 276 -4.06 1.84 5.38
C PHE A 276 -2.60 1.58 5.77
N ASP A 277 -2.08 2.21 6.82
CA ASP A 277 -0.75 1.93 7.38
C ASP A 277 -0.83 0.72 8.34
N VAL A 278 -0.97 -0.46 7.77
CA VAL A 278 -0.99 -1.75 8.48
C VAL A 278 0.05 -2.71 7.93
N ASP A 279 0.47 -3.65 8.77
CA ASP A 279 1.41 -4.70 8.38
C ASP A 279 0.79 -5.66 7.35
N TRP A 280 1.06 -5.37 6.08
CA TRP A 280 0.63 -6.20 4.96
C TRP A 280 1.22 -7.62 5.06
N LEU A 281 2.44 -7.79 5.59
CA LEU A 281 3.09 -9.09 5.73
C LEU A 281 2.42 -9.92 6.81
N ALA A 282 2.04 -9.32 7.94
CA ALA A 282 1.23 -9.98 8.97
C ALA A 282 -0.20 -10.33 8.49
N GLY A 283 -0.70 -9.65 7.44
CA GLY A 283 -1.93 -10.02 6.74
C GLY A 283 -1.76 -11.24 5.81
N MET A 284 -0.61 -11.36 5.15
CA MET A 284 -0.30 -12.42 4.18
C MET A 284 -0.10 -13.80 4.85
N SER A 285 -0.66 -14.84 4.22
CA SER A 285 -0.34 -16.23 4.51
C SER A 285 0.71 -16.74 3.52
N VAL A 286 1.70 -17.49 4.00
CA VAL A 286 2.85 -17.94 3.22
C VAL A 286 3.08 -19.44 3.42
N GLY A 287 3.27 -20.19 2.34
CA GLY A 287 3.56 -21.63 2.39
C GLY A 287 4.71 -22.01 1.48
N ILE A 288 5.61 -22.86 1.96
CA ILE A 288 6.67 -23.48 1.17
C ILE A 288 6.34 -24.96 1.04
N PHE A 289 6.05 -25.39 -0.18
CA PHE A 289 5.72 -26.76 -0.53
C PHE A 289 6.89 -27.38 -1.32
N PRO A 290 7.72 -28.26 -0.74
CA PRO A 290 8.71 -29.02 -1.50
C PRO A 290 8.00 -29.96 -2.49
N LEU A 291 8.61 -30.18 -3.64
CA LEU A 291 8.09 -31.05 -4.70
C LEU A 291 9.01 -32.27 -4.85
N ALA A 292 8.43 -33.46 -4.98
CA ALA A 292 9.19 -34.71 -5.05
C ALA A 292 9.40 -35.21 -6.48
N HIS A 293 8.50 -34.90 -7.41
CA HIS A 293 8.51 -35.49 -8.76
C HIS A 293 8.52 -34.45 -9.89
N VAL A 294 7.90 -33.28 -9.69
CA VAL A 294 7.70 -32.25 -10.72
C VAL A 294 8.59 -31.03 -10.45
N SER A 295 9.10 -30.40 -11.51
CA SER A 295 9.81 -29.11 -11.41
C SER A 295 8.84 -27.95 -11.16
N PRO A 296 9.17 -27.00 -10.27
CA PRO A 296 8.23 -25.95 -9.85
C PRO A 296 7.77 -25.05 -11.00
N GLU A 297 8.57 -24.85 -12.04
CA GLU A 297 8.15 -24.09 -13.23
C GLU A 297 7.01 -24.78 -14.02
N THR A 298 7.05 -26.10 -14.11
CA THR A 298 6.00 -26.89 -14.78
C THR A 298 4.73 -26.88 -13.96
N LEU A 299 4.86 -27.09 -12.65
CA LEU A 299 3.75 -27.09 -11.72
C LEU A 299 3.02 -25.74 -11.67
N ILE A 300 3.73 -24.62 -11.76
CA ILE A 300 3.11 -23.29 -11.86
C ILE A 300 2.25 -23.19 -13.11
N GLY A 301 2.71 -23.65 -14.27
CA GLY A 301 1.91 -23.62 -15.50
C GLY A 301 0.64 -24.47 -15.43
N GLU A 302 0.66 -25.57 -14.67
CA GLU A 302 -0.51 -26.41 -14.41
C GLU A 302 -1.46 -25.75 -13.39
N LEU A 303 -0.93 -25.14 -12.32
CA LEU A 303 -1.70 -24.41 -11.33
C LEU A 303 -2.36 -23.15 -11.93
N ASP A 304 -1.67 -22.40 -12.80
CA ASP A 304 -2.21 -21.27 -13.56
C ASP A 304 -3.39 -21.69 -14.45
N ALA A 305 -3.38 -22.93 -14.97
CA ALA A 305 -4.50 -23.47 -15.74
C ALA A 305 -5.72 -23.84 -14.87
N VAL A 306 -5.52 -24.12 -13.58
CA VAL A 306 -6.58 -24.44 -12.60
C VAL A 306 -7.15 -23.19 -11.94
N PHE A 307 -6.29 -22.26 -11.52
CA PHE A 307 -6.66 -21.07 -10.75
C PHE A 307 -6.85 -19.80 -11.61
N GLY A 308 -6.42 -19.85 -12.88
CA GLY A 308 -6.27 -18.67 -13.73
C GLY A 308 -4.91 -18.00 -13.49
N SER A 309 -4.39 -17.30 -14.51
CA SER A 309 -3.08 -16.66 -14.42
C SER A 309 -3.03 -15.51 -13.41
N ASP A 310 -1.87 -15.35 -12.77
CA ASP A 310 -1.52 -14.30 -11.79
C ASP A 310 -1.91 -12.86 -12.21
N ALA A 311 -2.10 -12.60 -13.51
CA ALA A 311 -2.30 -11.26 -14.09
C ALA A 311 -3.75 -10.91 -14.49
N ASP A 312 -4.56 -11.88 -14.96
CA ASP A 312 -5.90 -11.63 -15.53
C ASP A 312 -6.99 -12.58 -14.97
N GLY A 313 -6.62 -13.54 -14.10
CA GLY A 313 -7.58 -14.46 -13.47
C GLY A 313 -8.47 -13.79 -12.40
N PRO A 314 -9.62 -14.40 -12.02
CA PRO A 314 -10.45 -13.92 -10.91
C PRO A 314 -9.76 -14.01 -9.53
N LEU A 315 -8.59 -14.65 -9.47
CA LEU A 315 -7.71 -14.75 -8.31
C LEU A 315 -6.40 -13.93 -8.47
N ALA A 316 -6.26 -13.14 -9.53
CA ALA A 316 -5.08 -12.32 -9.78
C ALA A 316 -4.75 -11.42 -8.57
N GLY A 317 -3.52 -11.56 -8.06
CA GLY A 317 -3.05 -10.86 -6.85
C GLY A 317 -3.62 -11.37 -5.51
N LEU A 318 -4.53 -12.36 -5.50
CA LEU A 318 -4.99 -13.02 -4.27
C LEU A 318 -4.11 -14.21 -3.88
N VAL A 319 -3.56 -14.90 -4.87
CA VAL A 319 -2.53 -15.93 -4.74
C VAL A 319 -1.37 -15.49 -5.63
N LYS A 320 -0.15 -15.79 -5.22
CA LYS A 320 1.08 -15.56 -5.99
C LYS A 320 1.98 -16.77 -5.85
N LEU A 321 2.41 -17.32 -6.98
CA LEU A 321 3.25 -18.50 -7.06
C LEU A 321 4.70 -18.11 -7.39
N VAL A 322 5.67 -18.58 -6.61
CA VAL A 322 7.09 -18.26 -6.78
C VAL A 322 7.93 -19.55 -6.76
N PRO A 323 8.61 -19.90 -7.86
CA PRO A 323 9.40 -21.13 -7.92
C PRO A 323 10.74 -20.96 -7.19
N VAL A 324 11.04 -21.86 -6.26
CA VAL A 324 12.31 -21.88 -5.50
C VAL A 324 13.18 -23.03 -5.97
N LYS A 325 13.75 -22.87 -7.18
CA LYS A 325 14.60 -23.85 -7.89
C LYS A 325 15.61 -24.60 -7.01
N ARG A 326 16.30 -23.90 -6.09
CA ARG A 326 17.34 -24.49 -5.23
C ARG A 326 16.80 -25.53 -4.25
N LEU A 327 15.54 -25.41 -3.84
CA LEU A 327 14.89 -26.31 -2.88
C LEU A 327 13.94 -27.30 -3.56
N ASN A 328 13.84 -27.26 -4.90
CA ASN A 328 12.76 -27.87 -5.68
C ASN A 328 11.37 -27.63 -5.05
N ALA A 329 11.11 -26.40 -4.62
CA ALA A 329 9.93 -26.05 -3.83
C ALA A 329 9.13 -24.91 -4.47
N LEU A 330 7.83 -24.88 -4.19
CA LEU A 330 6.92 -23.81 -4.56
C LEU A 330 6.64 -22.94 -3.33
N LEU A 331 7.00 -21.66 -3.41
CA LEU A 331 6.61 -20.64 -2.44
C LEU A 331 5.27 -20.04 -2.89
N VAL A 332 4.25 -20.19 -2.05
CA VAL A 332 2.90 -19.67 -2.28
C VAL A 332 2.66 -18.54 -1.29
N VAL A 333 2.25 -17.38 -1.78
CA VAL A 333 1.84 -16.25 -0.95
C VAL A 333 0.39 -15.92 -1.26
N SER A 334 -0.46 -15.83 -0.24
CA SER A 334 -1.87 -15.45 -0.43
C SER A 334 -2.32 -14.41 0.57
N THR A 335 -3.27 -13.56 0.15
CA THR A 335 -3.99 -12.64 1.03
C THR A 335 -5.08 -13.32 1.87
N LYS A 336 -5.38 -14.61 1.65
CA LYS A 336 -6.34 -15.35 2.50
C LYS A 336 -5.80 -16.74 2.83
N PRO A 337 -5.78 -17.16 4.12
CA PRO A 337 -5.23 -18.46 4.51
C PRO A 337 -5.93 -19.64 3.82
N ARG A 338 -7.25 -19.55 3.57
CA ARG A 338 -8.01 -20.61 2.91
C ARG A 338 -7.48 -21.00 1.51
N TYR A 339 -6.93 -20.04 0.75
CA TYR A 339 -6.35 -20.38 -0.56
C TYR A 339 -5.02 -21.11 -0.44
N LEU A 340 -4.33 -21.01 0.70
CA LEU A 340 -3.11 -21.78 0.97
C LEU A 340 -3.43 -23.29 1.06
N GLU A 341 -4.50 -23.65 1.78
CA GLU A 341 -5.01 -25.02 1.91
C GLU A 341 -5.50 -25.57 0.56
N GLU A 342 -6.21 -24.74 -0.21
CA GLU A 342 -6.65 -25.09 -1.57
C GLU A 342 -5.44 -25.37 -2.48
N VAL A 343 -4.41 -24.51 -2.48
CA VAL A 343 -3.20 -24.71 -3.29
C VAL A 343 -2.40 -25.93 -2.83
N GLN A 344 -2.22 -26.16 -1.52
CA GLN A 344 -1.58 -27.38 -1.00
C GLN A 344 -2.25 -28.65 -1.56
N THR A 345 -3.59 -28.70 -1.50
CA THR A 345 -4.38 -29.83 -2.00
C THR A 345 -4.16 -30.08 -3.51
N TRP A 346 -3.91 -29.03 -4.30
CA TRP A 346 -3.60 -29.16 -5.73
C TRP A 346 -2.14 -29.51 -6.00
N VAL A 347 -1.19 -28.93 -5.27
CA VAL A 347 0.24 -29.30 -5.32
C VAL A 347 0.40 -30.80 -5.04
N ASP A 348 -0.21 -31.30 -3.96
CA ASP A 348 -0.18 -32.72 -3.59
C ASP A 348 -0.73 -33.64 -4.69
N ARG A 349 -1.75 -33.19 -5.43
CA ARG A 349 -2.40 -33.98 -6.50
C ARG A 349 -1.60 -33.98 -7.79
N LEU A 350 -0.97 -32.84 -8.12
CA LEU A 350 -0.23 -32.65 -9.35
C LEU A 350 1.21 -33.21 -9.23
N ASP A 351 1.89 -33.06 -8.09
CA ASP A 351 3.21 -33.67 -7.88
C ASP A 351 3.15 -35.22 -7.84
N LYS A 352 2.03 -35.80 -7.39
CA LYS A 352 1.76 -37.25 -7.50
C LYS A 352 1.47 -37.71 -8.95
N GLY A 353 1.58 -36.81 -9.93
CA GLY A 353 1.05 -36.92 -11.29
C GLY A 353 2.01 -37.32 -12.41
N THR A 354 2.92 -38.29 -12.23
CA THR A 354 3.66 -38.89 -13.38
C THR A 354 3.69 -40.42 -13.39
N ALA A 355 2.52 -41.06 -13.21
CA ALA A 355 2.34 -42.46 -13.61
C ALA A 355 2.55 -42.71 -15.13
N ALA A 356 2.62 -41.64 -15.94
CA ALA A 356 2.98 -41.64 -17.35
C ALA A 356 4.45 -41.24 -17.62
N GLY A 357 5.32 -41.24 -16.62
CA GLY A 357 6.76 -41.12 -16.82
C GLY A 357 7.30 -42.27 -17.69
N GLN A 358 8.30 -42.00 -18.53
CA GLN A 358 9.03 -43.06 -19.23
C GLN A 358 9.81 -43.90 -18.21
N ASN A 359 9.19 -44.99 -17.73
CA ASN A 359 9.84 -45.94 -16.84
C ASN A 359 11.04 -46.59 -17.54
N LEU A 360 12.26 -46.19 -17.15
CA LEU A 360 13.50 -46.71 -17.70
C LEU A 360 13.79 -48.10 -17.12
N TYR A 361 13.38 -49.14 -17.82
CA TYR A 361 13.71 -50.52 -17.46
C TYR A 361 15.07 -50.93 -18.03
N VAL A 362 16.04 -51.18 -17.15
CA VAL A 362 17.35 -51.73 -17.52
C VAL A 362 17.30 -53.26 -17.45
N TYR A 363 17.30 -53.92 -18.60
CA TYR A 363 17.35 -55.39 -18.70
C TYR A 363 18.79 -55.86 -18.99
N TYR A 364 19.37 -56.61 -18.05
CA TYR A 364 20.63 -57.31 -18.27
C TYR A 364 20.36 -58.60 -19.06
N LEU A 365 21.05 -58.78 -20.19
CA LEU A 365 20.88 -59.93 -21.08
C LEU A 365 21.82 -61.06 -20.66
N ASN A 366 21.25 -62.19 -20.23
CA ASN A 366 22.04 -63.35 -19.77
C ASN A 366 22.74 -64.13 -20.90
N ASN A 367 22.17 -64.13 -22.12
CA ASN A 367 22.60 -65.03 -23.22
C ASN A 367 22.62 -64.36 -24.61
N GLY A 368 22.82 -63.04 -24.69
CA GLY A 368 22.81 -62.32 -25.97
C GLY A 368 23.52 -60.97 -25.94
N LYS A 369 24.02 -60.51 -27.09
CA LYS A 369 24.68 -59.20 -27.22
C LYS A 369 23.63 -58.09 -27.29
N ALA A 370 23.76 -57.09 -26.42
CA ALA A 370 22.84 -55.94 -26.37
C ALA A 370 22.73 -55.19 -27.71
N THR A 371 23.82 -55.12 -28.49
CA THR A 371 23.85 -54.44 -29.80
C THR A 371 23.02 -55.12 -30.89
N GLU A 372 22.79 -56.43 -30.80
CA GLU A 372 21.98 -57.18 -31.77
C GLU A 372 20.49 -57.07 -31.41
N ILE A 373 20.15 -57.23 -30.12
CA ILE A 373 18.78 -57.08 -29.61
C ILE A 373 18.29 -55.63 -29.75
N ALA A 374 19.15 -54.63 -29.53
CA ALA A 374 18.80 -53.21 -29.71
C ALA A 374 18.41 -52.87 -31.15
N LYS A 375 19.02 -53.50 -32.17
CA LYS A 375 18.65 -53.30 -33.57
C LYS A 375 17.26 -53.87 -33.86
N ILE A 376 17.01 -55.12 -33.46
CA ILE A 376 15.71 -55.78 -33.66
C ILE A 376 14.58 -55.00 -32.96
N LEU A 377 14.82 -54.51 -31.75
CA LEU A 377 13.87 -53.64 -31.05
C LEU A 377 13.68 -52.30 -31.79
N ALA A 378 14.75 -51.65 -32.25
CA ALA A 378 14.65 -50.41 -33.00
C ALA A 378 13.84 -50.58 -34.31
N ASP A 379 14.01 -51.69 -35.02
CA ASP A 379 13.23 -52.01 -36.23
C ASP A 379 11.73 -52.15 -35.88
N ILE A 380 11.39 -52.96 -34.86
CA ILE A 380 10.00 -53.18 -34.42
C ILE A 380 9.30 -51.89 -33.94
N PHE A 381 10.02 -51.03 -33.21
CA PHE A 381 9.46 -49.77 -32.70
C PHE A 381 9.46 -48.64 -33.75
N SER A 382 10.34 -48.69 -34.76
CA SER A 382 10.39 -47.67 -35.82
C SER A 382 9.36 -47.89 -36.93
N ASP A 383 8.98 -49.14 -37.24
CA ASP A 383 7.86 -49.38 -38.17
C ASP A 383 6.51 -49.02 -37.54
N ARG A 384 6.28 -49.34 -36.25
CA ARG A 384 5.03 -48.97 -35.56
C ARG A 384 4.78 -47.46 -35.55
N LYS A 385 5.85 -46.66 -35.47
CA LYS A 385 5.77 -45.18 -35.55
C LYS A 385 5.26 -44.69 -36.91
N LYS A 386 5.49 -45.42 -38.01
CA LYS A 386 5.03 -45.05 -39.36
C LYS A 386 3.54 -45.34 -39.57
N GLU A 387 3.00 -46.38 -38.92
CA GLU A 387 1.56 -46.69 -38.97
C GLU A 387 0.74 -45.59 -38.27
N ASP A 388 1.17 -45.13 -37.09
CA ASP A 388 0.50 -44.04 -36.36
C ASP A 388 0.54 -42.70 -37.13
N GLU A 389 1.66 -42.38 -37.81
CA GLU A 389 1.76 -41.18 -38.67
C GLU A 389 0.85 -41.25 -39.91
N GLN A 390 0.59 -42.44 -40.46
CA GLN A 390 -0.35 -42.61 -41.57
C GLN A 390 -1.83 -42.57 -41.14
N ALA A 391 -2.13 -42.93 -39.89
CA ALA A 391 -3.49 -42.86 -39.33
C ALA A 391 -3.96 -41.43 -39.01
N GLN A 392 -3.05 -40.45 -38.85
CA GLN A 392 -3.37 -39.07 -38.47
C GLN A 392 -3.32 -38.05 -39.63
N ALA A 393 -3.04 -38.48 -40.87
CA ALA A 393 -3.15 -37.59 -42.03
C ALA A 393 -4.64 -37.29 -42.35
N PRO A 394 -5.08 -36.02 -42.40
CA PRO A 394 -6.47 -35.69 -42.67
C PRO A 394 -6.86 -36.11 -44.09
N GLY A 395 -7.89 -36.96 -44.20
CA GLY A 395 -8.33 -37.54 -45.46
C GLY A 395 -8.74 -36.50 -46.50
N ARG A 396 -7.89 -36.30 -47.51
CA ARG A 396 -8.24 -35.56 -48.72
C ARG A 396 -9.22 -36.38 -49.56
N LEU A 397 -10.51 -36.06 -49.45
CA LEU A 397 -11.52 -36.50 -50.41
C LEU A 397 -11.19 -35.90 -51.79
N ALA A 398 -11.14 -36.75 -52.82
CA ALA A 398 -10.90 -36.32 -54.20
C ALA A 398 -12.16 -35.69 -54.81
N PRO A 399 -12.04 -34.62 -55.62
CA PRO A 399 -13.18 -34.09 -56.38
C PRO A 399 -13.59 -35.06 -57.49
N GLY A 400 -14.90 -35.10 -57.78
CA GLY A 400 -15.53 -36.11 -58.63
C GLY A 400 -15.26 -35.98 -60.14
N GLN A 401 -15.75 -36.98 -60.88
CA GLN A 401 -15.98 -36.95 -62.32
C GLN A 401 -17.43 -36.57 -62.62
#